data_AF-A0A0G1TMG4-F1
#
_entry.id   AF-A0A0G1TMG4-F1
#
_cell.length_a   1.000
_cell.length_b   1.000
_cell.length_c   1.000
_cell.angle_alpha   90.00
_cell.angle_beta   90.00
_cell.angle_gamma   90.00
#
_symmetry.space_group_name_H-M   'P 1'
#
loop_
_entity.id
_entity.type
_entity.pdbx_description
1 polymer ?
#
loop_
_entity_poly.entity_id
_entity_poly.type
_entity_poly.pdbx_seq_one_letter_code
_entity_poly.pdbx_strand_id
1 'polypeptide(L)'
;MVKVWMHSGFLVVGGEKMSKSFGNFVTVKDFLKQYPVEVLRYLVAAHYYRSPLDYSDGLAQQARNTLNNLSQFLARLEMAGGKTENGAVLEKAERDFSAAMENDFNTPAALAVIFSLINENQKQVWELSRKSAKMLKKFIKNKLELFGIGLKSVKIPLKIRRLASKRELFRTNKQFIQSDVLRKEIEALGYIVEDTPRGPFLWPRE
;
A
#
# COMPACT_ATOMS: atom_id res chain seq x y z
N MET A 1 -10.46 38.32 -17.31
CA MET A 1 -11.08 37.10 -17.92
C MET A 1 -10.47 35.87 -17.27
N VAL A 2 -11.30 34.87 -16.97
CA VAL A 2 -10.83 33.56 -16.47
C VAL A 2 -10.40 32.71 -17.67
N LYS A 3 -9.21 32.08 -17.59
CA LYS A 3 -8.63 31.26 -18.67
C LYS A 3 -8.94 29.76 -18.57
N VAL A 4 -9.25 29.26 -17.36
CA VAL A 4 -9.47 27.84 -17.10
C VAL A 4 -10.60 27.66 -16.08
N TRP A 5 -11.52 26.75 -16.40
CA TRP A 5 -12.56 26.28 -15.49
C TRP A 5 -12.40 24.78 -15.31
N MET A 6 -12.41 24.31 -14.06
CA MET A 6 -12.31 22.89 -13.73
C MET A 6 -13.54 22.50 -12.91
N HIS A 7 -14.19 21.42 -13.32
CA HIS A 7 -15.36 20.86 -12.64
C HIS A 7 -15.03 19.41 -12.25
N SER A 8 -15.35 19.03 -11.02
CA SER A 8 -15.23 17.65 -10.56
C SER A 8 -16.52 16.88 -10.78
N GLY A 9 -16.39 15.57 -10.99
CA GLY A 9 -17.51 14.64 -11.00
C GLY A 9 -18.23 14.60 -9.64
N PHE A 10 -19.46 14.10 -9.66
CA PHE A 10 -20.26 13.96 -8.45
C PHE A 10 -19.85 12.71 -7.64
N LEU A 11 -20.00 12.81 -6.33
CA LEU A 11 -20.02 11.64 -5.45
C LEU A 11 -21.44 11.08 -5.42
N VAL A 12 -21.58 9.79 -5.73
CA VAL A 12 -22.85 9.05 -5.74
C VAL A 12 -22.75 7.85 -4.78
N VAL A 13 -23.89 7.32 -4.34
CA VAL A 13 -23.98 6.10 -3.51
C VAL A 13 -25.08 5.24 -4.08
N GLY A 14 -24.72 4.05 -4.58
CA GLY A 14 -25.69 3.13 -5.19
C GLY A 14 -26.33 3.72 -6.45
N GLY A 15 -25.55 4.45 -7.25
CA GLY A 15 -26.03 5.14 -8.46
C GLY A 15 -26.85 6.42 -8.22
N GLU A 16 -27.24 6.73 -6.99
CA GLU A 16 -27.96 7.97 -6.66
C GLU A 16 -27.03 9.05 -6.12
N LYS A 17 -27.35 10.31 -6.40
CA LYS A 17 -26.55 11.44 -5.90
C LYS A 17 -26.55 11.44 -4.37
N MET A 18 -25.36 11.56 -3.79
CA MET A 18 -25.23 11.69 -2.34
C MET A 18 -25.83 13.03 -1.89
N SER A 19 -26.85 13.02 -1.03
CA SER A 19 -27.43 14.24 -0.51
C SER A 19 -27.95 14.07 0.93
N LYS A 20 -27.91 15.17 1.70
CA LYS A 20 -28.51 15.20 3.04
C LYS A 20 -30.02 14.96 3.03
N SER A 21 -30.71 15.33 1.94
CA SER A 21 -32.16 15.15 1.81
C SER A 21 -32.56 13.72 1.44
N PHE A 22 -31.67 12.95 0.80
CA PHE A 22 -31.90 11.54 0.46
C PHE A 22 -31.49 10.57 1.58
N GLY A 23 -30.87 11.07 2.66
CA GLY A 23 -30.44 10.23 3.79
C GLY A 23 -29.31 9.25 3.48
N ASN A 24 -28.77 9.25 2.26
CA ASN A 24 -27.77 8.32 1.73
C ASN A 24 -26.34 8.90 1.76
N PHE A 25 -26.04 9.82 2.69
CA PHE A 25 -24.75 10.50 2.75
C PHE A 25 -23.86 9.98 3.88
N VAL A 26 -22.58 9.78 3.57
CA VAL A 26 -21.54 9.46 4.56
C VAL A 26 -20.71 10.71 4.78
N THR A 27 -20.67 11.20 6.02
CA THR A 27 -19.79 12.32 6.33
C THR A 27 -18.34 11.84 6.41
N VAL A 28 -17.39 12.74 6.14
CA VAL A 28 -15.97 12.46 6.36
C VAL A 28 -15.72 12.00 7.80
N LYS A 29 -16.43 12.57 8.79
CA LYS A 29 -16.31 12.16 10.19
C LYS A 29 -16.73 10.71 10.41
N ASP A 30 -17.82 10.27 9.78
CA ASP A 30 -18.31 8.89 9.92
C ASP A 30 -17.45 7.90 9.15
N PHE A 31 -16.95 8.28 7.98
CA PHE A 31 -15.96 7.50 7.25
C PHE A 31 -14.69 7.27 8.09
N LEU A 32 -14.17 8.34 8.71
CA LEU A 32 -12.94 8.29 9.49
C LEU A 32 -13.05 7.52 10.82
N LYS A 33 -14.28 7.20 11.28
CA LYS A 33 -14.48 6.26 12.40
C LYS A 33 -14.18 4.82 11.99
N GLN A 34 -14.31 4.49 10.71
CA GLN A 34 -14.20 3.12 10.18
C GLN A 34 -12.89 2.90 9.43
N TYR A 35 -12.42 3.92 8.71
CA TYR A 35 -11.25 3.84 7.84
C TYR A 35 -10.26 4.97 8.11
N PRO A 36 -8.94 4.71 7.95
CA PRO A 36 -7.96 5.78 8.03
C PRO A 36 -8.09 6.75 6.84
N VAL A 37 -7.64 8.00 7.03
CA VAL A 37 -7.77 9.07 6.03
C VAL A 37 -7.10 8.76 4.71
N GLU A 38 -6.05 7.95 4.73
CA GLU A 38 -5.34 7.48 3.55
C GLU A 38 -6.24 6.67 2.62
N VAL A 39 -7.22 5.92 3.16
CA VAL A 39 -8.21 5.17 2.35
C VAL A 39 -9.08 6.13 1.56
N LEU A 40 -9.58 7.20 2.19
CA LEU A 40 -10.37 8.23 1.51
C LEU A 40 -9.57 8.90 0.39
N ARG A 41 -8.32 9.27 0.68
CA ARG A 41 -7.42 9.90 -0.30
C ARG A 41 -7.12 8.97 -1.48
N TYR A 42 -6.87 7.70 -1.19
CA TYR A 42 -6.68 6.69 -2.23
C TYR A 42 -7.93 6.51 -3.08
N LEU A 43 -9.13 6.43 -2.48
CA LEU A 43 -10.38 6.34 -3.23
C LEU A 43 -10.52 7.50 -4.22
N VAL A 44 -10.27 8.73 -3.78
CA VAL A 44 -10.35 9.91 -4.66
C VAL A 44 -9.28 9.84 -5.75
N ALA A 45 -8.03 9.50 -5.42
CA ALA A 45 -6.94 9.44 -6.39
C ALA A 45 -7.09 8.28 -7.40
N ALA A 46 -7.72 7.18 -7.00
CA ALA A 46 -7.97 6.02 -7.85
C ALA A 46 -9.10 6.24 -8.86
N HIS A 47 -9.82 7.35 -8.78
CA HIS A 47 -10.88 7.71 -9.71
C HIS A 47 -10.54 9.00 -10.44
N TYR A 48 -10.93 9.07 -11.72
CA TYR A 48 -10.67 10.26 -12.53
C TYR A 48 -11.54 11.43 -12.03
N TYR A 49 -10.93 12.59 -11.76
CA TYR A 49 -11.61 13.66 -11.03
C TYR A 49 -12.86 14.22 -11.73
N ARG A 50 -12.96 14.08 -13.06
CA ARG A 50 -14.13 14.51 -13.86
C ARG A 50 -15.24 13.45 -13.91
N SER A 51 -14.96 12.21 -13.50
CA SER A 51 -15.92 11.12 -13.53
C SER A 51 -16.68 11.01 -12.21
N PRO A 52 -17.95 10.57 -12.21
CA PRO A 52 -18.65 10.25 -10.98
C PRO A 52 -17.93 9.15 -10.19
N LEU A 53 -17.88 9.30 -8.86
CA LEU A 53 -17.39 8.27 -7.93
C LEU A 53 -18.59 7.65 -7.21
N ASP A 54 -18.87 6.38 -7.47
CA ASP A 54 -19.89 5.61 -6.75
C ASP A 54 -19.28 4.98 -5.50
N TYR A 55 -19.56 5.60 -4.36
CA TYR A 55 -19.05 5.15 -3.08
C TYR A 55 -19.85 3.95 -2.57
N SER A 56 -19.11 2.94 -2.10
CA SER A 56 -19.64 1.86 -1.26
C SER A 56 -18.63 1.49 -0.18
N ASP A 57 -19.11 0.88 0.90
CA ASP A 57 -18.25 0.34 1.95
C ASP A 57 -17.30 -0.73 1.41
N GLY A 58 -17.78 -1.57 0.49
CA GLY A 58 -16.94 -2.55 -0.22
C GLY A 58 -15.77 -1.92 -0.98
N LEU A 59 -16.00 -0.77 -1.64
CA LEU A 59 -14.94 -0.02 -2.32
C LEU A 59 -13.92 0.54 -1.31
N ALA A 60 -14.38 1.04 -0.16
CA ALA A 60 -13.49 1.49 0.91
C ALA A 60 -12.65 0.35 1.50
N GLN A 61 -13.24 -0.82 1.68
CA GLN A 61 -12.51 -2.01 2.15
C GLN A 61 -11.45 -2.46 1.12
N GLN A 62 -11.77 -2.45 -0.18
CA GLN A 62 -10.80 -2.75 -1.24
C GLN A 62 -9.64 -1.75 -1.26
N ALA A 63 -9.93 -0.46 -1.11
CA ALA A 63 -8.92 0.59 -0.99
C ALA A 63 -8.01 0.36 0.22
N ARG A 64 -8.58 0.01 1.38
CA ARG A 64 -7.80 -0.36 2.58
C ARG A 64 -6.86 -1.53 2.33
N ASN A 65 -7.38 -2.62 1.76
CA ASN A 65 -6.57 -3.81 1.44
C ASN A 65 -5.42 -3.45 0.47
N THR A 66 -5.70 -2.60 -0.52
CA THR A 66 -4.69 -2.12 -1.48
C THR A 66 -3.57 -1.35 -0.78
N LEU A 67 -3.90 -0.43 0.12
CA LEU A 67 -2.90 0.32 0.88
C LEU A 67 -2.11 -0.56 1.86
N ASN A 68 -2.76 -1.60 2.43
CA ASN A 68 -2.08 -2.59 3.26
C ASN A 68 -1.04 -3.39 2.44
N ASN A 69 -1.43 -3.89 1.26
CA ASN A 69 -0.52 -4.59 0.34
C ASN A 69 0.67 -3.72 -0.07
N LEU A 70 0.41 -2.44 -0.37
CA LEU A 70 1.45 -1.48 -0.68
C LEU A 70 2.42 -1.32 0.50
N SER A 71 1.88 -1.11 1.71
CA SER A 71 2.68 -0.97 2.94
C SER A 71 3.54 -2.21 3.20
N GLN A 72 2.98 -3.40 2.95
CA GLN A 72 3.68 -4.67 3.09
C GLN A 72 4.84 -4.77 2.10
N PHE A 73 4.63 -4.38 0.84
CA PHE A 73 5.70 -4.32 -0.15
C PHE A 73 6.82 -3.34 0.25
N LEU A 74 6.47 -2.14 0.73
CA LEU A 74 7.46 -1.17 1.22
C LEU A 74 8.27 -1.69 2.42
N ALA A 75 7.66 -2.51 3.28
CA ALA A 75 8.35 -3.17 4.38
C ALA A 75 9.28 -4.29 3.89
N ARG A 76 8.87 -5.08 2.89
CA ARG A 76 9.74 -6.10 2.26
C ARG A 76 10.98 -5.46 1.61
N LEU A 77 10.85 -4.28 1.00
CA LEU A 77 11.99 -3.53 0.48
C LEU A 77 13.02 -3.14 1.56
N GLU A 78 12.61 -2.96 2.82
CA GLU A 78 13.56 -2.70 3.92
C GLU A 78 14.47 -3.90 4.22
N MET A 79 14.02 -5.11 3.89
CA MET A 79 14.75 -6.36 4.11
C MET A 79 15.57 -6.80 2.90
N ALA A 80 15.48 -6.10 1.76
CA ALA A 80 16.24 -6.40 0.56
C ALA A 80 17.77 -6.37 0.84
N GLY A 81 18.52 -7.20 0.11
CA GLY A 81 19.96 -7.34 0.35
C GLY A 81 20.71 -8.09 -0.74
N GLY A 82 20.18 -8.12 -1.96
CA GLY A 82 20.80 -8.79 -3.09
C GLY A 82 21.71 -7.85 -3.89
N LYS A 83 21.81 -8.11 -5.19
CA LYS A 83 22.73 -7.42 -6.12
C LYS A 83 22.03 -6.82 -7.34
N THR A 84 20.73 -7.08 -7.53
CA THR A 84 19.97 -6.60 -8.67
C THR A 84 19.75 -5.10 -8.57
N GLU A 85 20.10 -4.39 -9.64
CA GLU A 85 19.91 -2.94 -9.78
C GLU A 85 18.68 -2.61 -10.64
N ASN A 86 17.99 -1.51 -10.34
CA ASN A 86 16.72 -1.14 -11.00
C ASN A 86 16.65 0.33 -11.47
N GLY A 87 17.80 0.99 -11.68
CA GLY A 87 17.86 2.42 -12.02
C GLY A 87 17.03 2.81 -13.25
N ALA A 88 17.22 2.09 -14.37
CA ALA A 88 16.50 2.38 -15.63
C ALA A 88 14.97 2.23 -15.51
N VAL A 89 14.51 1.33 -14.63
CA VAL A 89 13.08 1.10 -14.37
C VAL A 89 12.44 2.32 -13.70
N LEU A 90 13.15 2.97 -12.78
CA LEU A 90 12.66 4.17 -12.09
C LEU A 90 12.58 5.38 -13.02
N GLU A 91 13.53 5.56 -13.94
CA GLU A 91 13.48 6.65 -14.93
C GLU A 91 12.30 6.51 -15.89
N LYS A 92 12.03 5.28 -16.35
CA LYS A 92 10.84 5.00 -17.16
C LYS A 92 9.57 5.31 -16.39
N ALA A 93 9.47 4.85 -15.15
CA ALA A 93 8.30 5.11 -14.33
C ALA A 93 8.10 6.60 -14.00
N GLU A 94 9.17 7.37 -13.83
CA GLU A 94 9.07 8.83 -13.68
C GLU A 94 8.43 9.48 -14.92
N ARG A 95 8.91 9.12 -16.11
CA ARG A 95 8.34 9.63 -17.37
C ARG A 95 6.88 9.22 -17.54
N ASP A 96 6.56 7.95 -17.32
CA ASP A 96 5.20 7.42 -17.48
C ASP A 96 4.23 8.05 -16.46
N PHE A 97 4.67 8.26 -15.22
CA PHE A 97 3.89 8.94 -14.19
C PHE A 97 3.61 10.40 -14.56
N SER A 98 4.63 11.13 -15.02
CA SER A 98 4.48 12.55 -15.42
C SER A 98 3.55 12.67 -16.63
N ALA A 99 3.70 11.82 -17.64
CA ALA A 99 2.81 11.81 -18.80
C ALA A 99 1.34 11.56 -18.41
N ALA A 100 1.08 10.66 -17.44
CA ALA A 100 -0.26 10.45 -16.91
C ALA A 100 -0.83 11.70 -16.21
N MET A 101 -0.02 12.39 -15.40
CA MET A 101 -0.45 13.60 -14.70
C MET A 101 -0.64 14.81 -15.63
N GLU A 102 0.18 14.93 -16.68
CA GLU A 102 0.07 15.96 -17.72
C GLU A 102 -1.18 15.77 -18.58
N ASN A 103 -1.65 14.52 -18.71
CA ASN A 103 -2.90 14.20 -19.38
C ASN A 103 -4.11 14.46 -18.45
N ASP A 104 -4.42 15.73 -18.23
CA ASP A 104 -5.57 16.20 -17.44
C ASP A 104 -5.66 15.53 -16.06
N PHE A 105 -4.55 15.50 -15.32
CA PHE A 105 -4.49 14.95 -13.96
C PHE A 105 -5.05 13.53 -13.86
N ASN A 106 -4.66 12.64 -14.79
CA ASN A 106 -5.11 11.25 -14.79
C ASN A 106 -4.43 10.45 -13.67
N THR A 107 -4.89 10.68 -12.44
CA THR A 107 -4.40 10.02 -11.22
C THR A 107 -4.61 8.51 -11.22
N PRO A 108 -5.68 7.91 -11.80
CA PRO A 108 -5.78 6.46 -11.94
C PRO A 108 -4.63 5.88 -12.78
N ALA A 109 -4.30 6.50 -13.92
CA ALA A 109 -3.18 6.07 -14.75
C ALA A 109 -1.83 6.26 -14.03
N ALA A 110 -1.66 7.37 -13.31
CA ALA A 110 -0.45 7.61 -12.52
C ALA A 110 -0.27 6.58 -11.38
N LEU A 111 -1.35 6.18 -10.70
CA LEU A 111 -1.34 5.08 -9.72
C LEU A 111 -1.04 3.74 -10.37
N ALA A 112 -1.53 3.48 -11.58
CA ALA A 112 -1.23 2.25 -12.32
C ALA A 112 0.28 2.08 -12.57
N VAL A 113 1.01 3.18 -12.84
CA VAL A 113 2.48 3.14 -12.95
C VAL A 113 3.14 2.66 -11.66
N ILE A 114 2.65 3.12 -10.50
CA ILE A 114 3.14 2.67 -9.18
C ILE A 114 2.89 1.17 -8.98
N PHE A 115 1.69 0.68 -9.32
CA PHE A 115 1.36 -0.73 -9.18
C PHE A 115 2.15 -1.62 -10.15
N SER A 116 2.39 -1.18 -11.37
CA SER A 116 3.26 -1.88 -12.33
C SER A 116 4.67 -2.03 -11.77
N LEU A 117 5.24 -0.96 -11.21
CA LEU A 117 6.54 -1.02 -10.51
C LEU A 117 6.55 -2.05 -9.38
N ILE A 118 5.50 -2.07 -8.55
CA ILE A 118 5.37 -3.04 -7.46
C ILE A 118 5.37 -4.46 -8.03
N ASN A 119 4.52 -4.73 -9.02
CA ASN A 119 4.37 -6.06 -9.62
C ASN A 119 5.67 -6.58 -10.26
N GLU A 120 6.40 -5.72 -10.97
CA GLU A 120 7.70 -6.05 -11.60
C GLU A 120 8.78 -6.39 -10.57
N ASN A 121 8.73 -5.75 -9.39
CA ASN A 121 9.77 -5.90 -8.37
C ASN A 121 9.37 -6.90 -7.26
N GLN A 122 8.10 -7.25 -7.11
CA GLN A 122 7.61 -8.11 -6.03
C GLN A 122 8.26 -9.51 -6.04
N LYS A 123 8.42 -10.10 -7.23
CA LYS A 123 9.02 -11.44 -7.38
C LYS A 123 10.51 -11.47 -7.03
N GLN A 124 11.21 -10.36 -7.25
CA GLN A 124 12.65 -10.21 -7.08
C GLN A 124 13.02 -9.32 -5.89
N VAL A 125 12.07 -9.03 -4.99
CA VAL A 125 12.25 -8.05 -3.91
C VAL A 125 13.46 -8.37 -3.02
N TRP A 126 13.77 -9.65 -2.82
CA TRP A 126 14.89 -10.12 -2.02
C TRP A 126 16.25 -10.05 -2.74
N GLU A 127 16.22 -9.97 -4.07
CA GLU A 127 17.38 -9.92 -4.96
C GLU A 127 17.81 -8.48 -5.24
N LEU A 128 16.92 -7.51 -5.04
CA LEU A 128 17.26 -6.09 -5.13
C LEU A 128 18.40 -5.73 -4.17
N SER A 129 19.33 -4.90 -4.67
CA SER A 129 20.34 -4.31 -3.81
C SER A 129 19.69 -3.36 -2.79
N ARG A 130 20.34 -3.15 -1.65
CA ARG A 130 19.86 -2.20 -0.63
C ARG A 130 19.68 -0.80 -1.20
N LYS A 131 20.55 -0.40 -2.13
CA LYS A 131 20.48 0.91 -2.79
C LYS A 131 19.23 0.98 -3.67
N SER A 132 19.02 0.00 -4.54
CA SER A 132 17.86 -0.11 -5.43
C SER A 132 16.55 -0.14 -4.68
N ALA A 133 16.46 -0.97 -3.62
CA ALA A 133 15.27 -1.07 -2.79
C ALA A 133 14.96 0.26 -2.07
N LYS A 134 15.99 0.96 -1.56
CA LYS A 134 15.82 2.28 -0.94
C LYS A 134 15.35 3.34 -1.96
N MET A 135 15.89 3.33 -3.17
CA MET A 135 15.48 4.24 -4.25
C MET A 135 14.03 3.98 -4.67
N LEU A 136 13.66 2.71 -4.93
CA LEU A 136 12.30 2.31 -5.29
C LEU A 136 11.29 2.70 -4.19
N LYS A 137 11.62 2.39 -2.93
CA LYS A 137 10.79 2.77 -1.79
C LYS A 137 10.60 4.30 -1.72
N LYS A 138 11.67 5.07 -1.88
CA LYS A 138 11.61 6.54 -1.86
C LYS A 138 10.74 7.06 -3.00
N PHE A 139 10.92 6.52 -4.21
CA PHE A 139 10.11 6.87 -5.38
C PHE A 139 8.62 6.66 -5.10
N ILE A 140 8.23 5.44 -4.70
CA ILE A 140 6.82 5.10 -4.44
C ILE A 140 6.23 6.01 -3.35
N LYS A 141 6.95 6.21 -2.24
CA LYS A 141 6.49 7.10 -1.16
C LYS A 141 6.28 8.53 -1.64
N ASN A 142 7.23 9.08 -2.39
CA ASN A 142 7.13 10.45 -2.90
C ASN A 142 5.92 10.60 -3.83
N LYS A 143 5.67 9.64 -4.73
CA LYS A 143 4.52 9.70 -5.65
C LYS A 143 3.18 9.58 -4.92
N LEU A 144 3.09 8.73 -3.90
CA LEU A 144 1.88 8.62 -3.07
C LEU A 144 1.64 9.88 -2.23
N GLU A 145 2.70 10.52 -1.76
CA GLU A 145 2.61 11.77 -1.00
C GLU A 145 2.05 12.94 -1.83
N LEU A 146 2.26 12.95 -3.16
CA LEU A 146 1.59 13.90 -4.07
C LEU A 146 0.06 13.78 -4.02
N PHE A 147 -0.46 12.58 -3.73
CA PHE A 147 -1.89 12.33 -3.51
C PHE A 147 -2.31 12.48 -2.04
N GLY A 148 -1.40 12.93 -1.18
CA GLY A 148 -1.60 13.02 0.28
C GLY A 148 -1.65 11.65 0.98
N ILE A 149 -1.22 10.58 0.33
CA ILE A 149 -1.27 9.22 0.88
C ILE A 149 0.03 8.94 1.64
N GLY A 150 0.01 9.19 2.94
CA GLY A 150 1.14 8.98 3.84
C GLY A 150 1.15 7.58 4.44
N LEU A 151 1.86 6.64 3.83
CA LEU A 151 2.00 5.29 4.40
C LEU A 151 2.98 5.27 5.57
N LYS A 152 2.45 4.98 6.76
CA LYS A 152 3.23 4.84 7.99
C LYS A 152 3.92 3.49 8.03
N SER A 153 5.17 3.48 8.50
CA SER A 153 5.88 2.24 8.78
C SER A 153 5.19 1.50 9.93
N VAL A 154 4.90 0.23 9.71
CA VAL A 154 4.34 -0.66 10.73
C VAL A 154 5.43 -1.00 11.75
N LYS A 155 5.19 -0.68 13.03
CA LYS A 155 6.11 -1.03 14.12
C LYS A 155 5.73 -2.38 14.70
N ILE A 156 6.53 -3.40 14.39
CA ILE A 156 6.39 -4.73 15.01
C ILE A 156 6.91 -4.69 16.45
N PRO A 157 6.10 -5.06 17.47
CA PRO A 157 6.51 -5.05 18.87
C PRO A 157 7.72 -5.94 19.15
N LEU A 158 8.55 -5.53 20.13
CA LEU A 158 9.77 -6.26 20.49
C LEU A 158 9.48 -7.72 20.91
N LYS A 159 8.36 -7.97 21.59
CA LYS A 159 7.92 -9.32 21.97
C LYS A 159 7.78 -10.23 20.75
N ILE A 160 7.09 -9.75 19.71
CA ILE A 160 6.86 -10.51 18.47
C ILE A 160 8.19 -10.76 17.74
N ARG A 161 9.07 -9.74 17.69
CA ARG A 161 10.41 -9.90 17.10
C ARG A 161 11.23 -10.98 17.83
N ARG A 162 11.20 -11.02 19.16
CA ARG A 162 11.87 -12.05 19.97
C ARG A 162 11.31 -13.45 19.72
N LEU A 163 10.00 -13.59 19.64
CA LEU A 163 9.35 -14.86 19.30
C LEU A 163 9.79 -15.34 17.91
N ALA A 164 9.80 -14.45 16.93
CA ALA A 164 10.25 -14.76 15.57
C ALA A 164 11.73 -15.17 15.52
N SER A 165 12.62 -14.49 16.26
CA SER A 165 14.03 -14.88 16.36
C SER A 165 14.21 -16.24 17.02
N LYS A 166 13.47 -16.54 18.09
CA LYS A 166 13.49 -17.85 18.75
C LYS A 166 12.96 -18.96 17.83
N ARG A 167 11.89 -18.66 17.09
CA ARG A 167 11.35 -19.56 16.05
C ARG A 167 12.38 -19.86 14.98
N GLU A 168 13.10 -18.84 14.52
CA GLU A 168 14.13 -19.00 13.51
C GLU A 168 15.26 -19.91 14.01
N LEU A 169 15.69 -19.77 15.27
CA LEU A 169 16.66 -20.67 15.90
C LEU A 169 16.18 -22.14 15.92
N PHE A 170 14.92 -22.38 16.28
CA PHE A 170 14.36 -23.73 16.24
C PHE A 170 14.26 -24.28 14.81
N ARG A 171 13.91 -23.43 13.85
CA ARG A 171 13.86 -23.79 12.43
C ARG A 171 15.23 -24.20 11.89
N THR A 172 16.28 -23.42 12.19
CA THR A 172 17.66 -23.73 11.76
C THR A 172 18.20 -24.99 12.43
N ASN A 173 17.77 -25.27 13.67
CA ASN A 173 18.14 -26.48 14.40
C ASN A 173 17.26 -27.71 14.04
N LYS A 174 16.40 -27.61 13.02
CA LYS A 174 15.45 -28.67 12.59
C LYS A 174 14.46 -29.11 13.67
N GLN A 175 14.21 -28.26 14.67
CA GLN A 175 13.23 -28.45 15.74
C GLN A 175 11.86 -27.92 15.30
N PHE A 176 11.23 -28.64 14.35
CA PHE A 176 10.03 -28.16 13.65
C PHE A 176 8.79 -28.04 14.55
N ILE A 177 8.63 -28.93 15.53
CA ILE A 177 7.49 -28.90 16.47
C ILE A 177 7.53 -27.61 17.29
N GLN A 178 8.69 -27.29 17.88
CA GLN A 178 8.89 -26.07 18.65
C GLN A 178 8.74 -24.80 17.80
N SER A 179 9.17 -24.86 16.53
CA SER A 179 8.98 -23.77 15.57
C SER A 179 7.50 -23.52 15.24
N ASP A 180 6.71 -24.58 15.07
CA ASP A 180 5.26 -24.48 14.81
C ASP A 180 4.48 -23.93 16.01
N VAL A 181 4.85 -24.34 17.23
CA VAL A 181 4.28 -23.78 18.47
C VAL A 181 4.48 -22.26 18.52
N LEU A 182 5.67 -21.77 18.20
CA LEU A 182 5.95 -20.33 18.18
C LEU A 182 5.26 -19.61 17.02
N ARG A 183 5.07 -20.25 15.86
CA ARG A 183 4.26 -19.68 14.77
C ARG A 183 2.82 -19.45 15.23
N LYS A 184 2.20 -20.45 15.86
CA LYS A 184 0.84 -20.34 16.40
C LYS A 184 0.75 -19.27 17.48
N GLU A 185 1.77 -19.12 18.33
CA GLU A 185 1.82 -18.04 19.32
C GLU A 185 1.87 -16.66 18.65
N ILE A 186 2.69 -16.48 17.60
CA ILE A 186 2.77 -15.23 16.82
C ILE A 186 1.42 -14.92 16.14
N GLU A 187 0.78 -15.93 15.54
CA GLU A 187 -0.53 -15.82 14.89
C GLU A 187 -1.65 -15.49 15.88
N ALA A 188 -1.64 -16.10 17.07
CA ALA A 188 -2.58 -15.80 18.15
C ALA A 188 -2.42 -14.37 18.68
N LEU A 189 -1.22 -13.78 18.56
CA LEU A 189 -0.96 -12.38 18.89
C LEU A 189 -1.32 -11.41 17.75
N GLY A 190 -1.91 -11.91 16.65
CA GLY A 190 -2.37 -11.09 15.52
C GLY A 190 -1.27 -10.74 14.53
N TYR A 191 -0.25 -11.58 14.36
CA TYR A 191 0.83 -11.38 13.39
C TYR A 191 1.02 -12.61 12.52
N ILE A 192 1.38 -12.40 11.26
CA ILE A 192 1.85 -13.46 10.37
C ILE A 192 3.38 -13.49 10.38
N VAL A 193 3.94 -14.69 10.16
CA VAL A 193 5.38 -14.91 9.98
C VAL A 193 5.64 -15.68 8.69
N GLU A 194 6.32 -15.04 7.75
CA GLU A 194 6.73 -15.61 6.47
C GLU A 194 8.23 -15.91 6.51
N ASP A 195 8.62 -17.12 6.08
CA ASP A 195 10.04 -17.47 5.94
C ASP A 195 10.57 -16.90 4.62
N THR A 196 11.62 -16.09 4.68
CA THR A 196 12.22 -15.47 3.49
C THR A 196 13.73 -15.73 3.45
N PRO A 197 14.39 -15.59 2.28
CA PRO A 197 15.85 -15.67 2.17
C PRO A 197 16.59 -14.62 3.03
N ARG A 198 15.88 -13.61 3.54
CA ARG A 198 16.42 -12.51 4.35
C ARG A 198 16.06 -12.62 5.83
N GLY A 199 15.54 -13.78 6.26
CA GLY A 199 15.04 -14.03 7.60
C GLY A 199 13.51 -13.94 7.68
N PRO A 200 12.92 -14.07 8.88
CA PRO A 200 11.46 -14.05 9.05
C PRO A 200 10.90 -12.66 8.76
N PHE A 201 9.97 -12.57 7.80
CA PHE A 201 9.16 -11.37 7.57
C PHE A 201 7.93 -11.42 8.48
N LEU A 202 7.66 -10.30 9.17
CA LEU A 202 6.57 -10.18 10.13
C LEU A 202 5.60 -9.10 9.68
N TRP A 203 4.31 -9.39 9.76
CA TRP A 203 3.26 -8.43 9.41
C TRP A 203 2.04 -8.59 10.33
N PRO A 204 1.35 -7.52 10.74
CA PRO A 204 0.09 -7.63 11.47
C PRO A 204 -0.97 -8.32 10.60
N ARG A 205 -1.79 -9.16 11.23
CA ARG A 205 -3.01 -9.70 10.64
C ARG A 205 -4.10 -8.64 10.76
N GLU A 206 -4.72 -8.25 9.65
CA GLU A 206 -5.89 -7.37 9.67
C GLU A 206 -7.15 -8.08 10.17
#